data_AF-A0A821XQE2-F1
#
_entry.id   AF-A0A821XQE2-F1
#
_cell.length_a   1.000
_cell.length_b   1.000
_cell.length_c   1.000
_cell.angle_alpha   90.00
_cell.angle_beta   90.00
_cell.angle_gamma   90.00
#
_symmetry.space_group_name_H-M   'P 1'
#
loop_
_entity.id
_entity.type
_entity.pdbx_description
1 polymer ?
#
loop_
_entity_poly.entity_id
_entity_poly.type
_entity_poly.pdbx_seq_one_letter_code
_entity_poly.pdbx_strand_id
1 'polypeptide(L)'
;MFPLIRRSQKKTVWNQFTTFCTEREYTLSAETSEAQLANIMKDYAYNMKKMDGETYKESTIKTMWNQTAKLLQEKYLNDFDIKINPFSDAAFKTARGARDAKRKALQSIPEKRRASAAALEEKDWDAMTTVWDEEIPDGLQKKLFMIISVELAWRGGEGSMTSIHHFKAEQRNYGETTGRIEYNPIFSKTTQGGDKKLSDSKWLVENREIPDKTVPEIEREERCQYQERQTIPDPKSILE
;
A
#
# COMPACT_ATOMS: atom_id res chain seq x y z
N MET A 1 -2.57 -6.50 13.81
CA MET A 1 -1.16 -6.94 13.71
C MET A 1 -0.31 -5.76 13.26
N PHE A 2 0.59 -5.23 14.09
CA PHE A 2 1.48 -4.13 13.71
C PHE A 2 2.53 -4.64 12.71
N PRO A 3 3.00 -3.81 11.76
CA PRO A 3 4.01 -4.25 10.81
C PRO A 3 5.26 -4.72 11.58
N LEU A 4 5.79 -5.90 11.21
CA LEU A 4 7.06 -6.42 11.67
C LEU A 4 8.18 -5.46 11.22
N ILE A 5 8.45 -4.45 12.04
CA ILE A 5 9.61 -3.58 11.92
C ILE A 5 10.84 -4.44 12.26
N ARG A 6 11.79 -4.55 11.31
CA ARG A 6 13.05 -5.29 11.54
C ARG A 6 13.74 -4.74 12.79
N ARG A 7 14.27 -5.60 13.67
CA ARG A 7 14.97 -5.20 14.91
C ARG A 7 16.03 -4.11 14.68
N SER A 8 16.67 -4.10 13.51
CA SER A 8 17.63 -3.07 13.09
C SER A 8 17.03 -1.66 13.05
N GLN A 9 15.80 -1.49 12.54
CA GLN A 9 15.14 -0.18 12.48
C GLN A 9 14.83 0.36 13.87
N LYS A 10 14.39 -0.48 14.83
CA LYS A 10 14.15 -0.04 16.20
C LYS A 10 15.40 0.58 16.83
N LYS A 11 16.55 -0.09 16.65
CA LYS A 11 17.86 0.39 17.16
C LYS A 11 18.26 1.72 16.53
N THR A 12 18.11 1.86 15.21
CA THR A 12 18.43 3.11 14.51
C THR A 12 17.56 4.28 15.00
N VAL A 13 16.25 4.07 15.13
CA VAL A 13 15.32 5.10 15.64
C VAL A 13 15.69 5.51 17.06
N TRP A 14 15.95 4.53 17.92
CA TRP A 14 16.34 4.81 19.31
C TRP A 14 17.65 5.58 19.38
N ASN A 15 18.68 5.14 18.66
CA ASN A 15 19.98 5.80 18.61
C ASN A 15 19.85 7.26 18.19
N GLN A 16 19.05 7.53 17.17
CA GLN A 16 18.82 8.91 16.70
C GLN A 16 18.11 9.76 17.76
N PHE A 17 17.14 9.20 18.47
CA PHE A 17 16.50 9.90 19.58
C PHE A 17 17.47 10.13 20.75
N THR A 18 18.29 9.15 21.12
CA THR A 18 19.28 9.33 22.19
C THR A 18 20.34 10.35 21.81
N THR A 19 20.82 10.38 20.56
CA THR A 19 21.73 11.42 20.08
C THR A 19 21.09 12.79 20.18
N PHE A 20 19.84 12.93 19.76
CA PHE A 20 19.08 14.17 19.93
C PHE A 20 18.98 14.60 21.39
N CYS A 21 18.69 13.67 22.31
CA CYS A 21 18.67 13.97 23.74
C CYS A 21 20.04 14.42 24.25
N THR A 22 21.12 13.75 23.84
CA THR A 22 22.49 14.13 24.22
C THR A 22 22.85 15.54 23.72
N GLU A 23 22.55 15.87 22.45
CA GLU A 23 22.81 17.18 21.86
C GLU A 23 22.02 18.31 22.53
N ARG A 24 20.84 18.00 23.09
CA ARG A 24 19.97 18.94 23.79
C ARG A 24 20.13 18.89 25.31
N GLU A 25 21.11 18.12 25.81
CA GLU A 25 21.38 17.92 27.23
C GLU A 25 20.16 17.39 28.03
N TYR A 26 19.27 16.65 27.36
CA TYR A 26 18.13 15.99 27.99
C TYR A 26 18.56 14.70 28.68
N THR A 27 18.28 14.61 29.98
CA THR A 27 18.49 13.39 30.76
C THR A 27 17.20 12.58 30.84
N LEU A 28 17.27 11.29 30.51
CA LEU A 28 16.19 10.34 30.67
C LEU A 28 16.47 9.47 31.90
N SER A 29 15.96 9.90 33.06
CA SER A 29 16.10 9.19 34.34
C SER A 29 14.72 8.86 34.93
N ALA A 30 14.70 8.08 36.02
CA ALA A 30 13.48 7.79 36.77
C ALA A 30 12.80 9.05 37.33
N GLU A 31 13.57 10.12 37.56
CA GLU A 31 13.12 11.39 38.12
C GLU A 31 12.49 12.31 37.05
N THR A 32 12.68 12.00 35.76
CA THR A 32 12.10 12.79 34.68
C THR A 32 10.58 12.65 34.69
N SER A 33 9.90 13.74 35.04
CA SER A 33 8.45 13.78 35.11
C SER A 33 7.81 13.53 33.75
N GLU A 34 6.56 13.06 33.75
CA GLU A 34 5.78 12.85 32.54
C GLU A 34 5.65 14.14 31.70
N ALA A 35 5.54 15.30 32.35
CA ALA A 35 5.49 16.59 31.69
C ALA A 35 6.81 16.94 30.98
N GLN A 36 7.96 16.62 31.58
CA GLN A 36 9.27 16.78 30.95
C GLN A 36 9.42 15.83 29.77
N LEU A 37 9.02 14.57 29.90
CA LEU A 37 9.02 13.61 28.79
C LEU A 37 8.14 14.08 27.63
N ALA A 38 6.97 14.63 27.92
CA ALA A 38 6.10 15.22 26.91
C ALA A 38 6.78 16.42 26.21
N ASN A 39 7.50 17.27 26.95
CA ASN A 39 8.25 18.39 26.36
C ASN A 39 9.41 17.91 25.48
N ILE A 40 10.17 16.90 25.90
CA ILE A 40 11.23 16.29 25.08
C ILE A 40 10.63 15.71 23.78
N MET A 41 9.53 14.97 23.89
CA MET A 41 8.85 14.38 22.73
C MET A 41 8.23 15.44 21.80
N LYS A 42 7.81 16.58 22.35
CA LYS A 42 7.33 17.74 21.59
C LYS A 42 8.48 18.40 20.82
N ASP A 43 9.62 18.61 21.48
CA ASP A 43 10.80 19.20 20.86
C ASP A 43 11.37 18.29 19.76
N TYR A 44 11.48 16.99 20.06
CA TYR A 44 11.86 15.97 19.09
C TYR A 44 10.94 15.99 17.86
N ALA A 45 9.63 16.14 18.04
CA ALA A 45 8.68 16.21 16.92
C ALA A 45 8.97 17.37 15.94
N TYR A 46 9.38 18.54 16.44
CA TYR A 46 9.67 19.71 15.61
C TYR A 46 11.05 19.65 14.95
N ASN A 47 12.03 19.10 15.68
CA ASN A 47 13.45 19.11 15.33
C ASN A 47 13.94 17.81 14.70
N MET A 48 13.06 16.84 14.47
CA MET A 48 13.39 15.60 13.78
C MET A 48 13.91 15.85 12.36
N LYS A 49 15.16 15.44 12.12
CA LYS A 49 15.88 15.54 10.84
C LYS A 49 16.63 14.24 10.58
N LYS A 50 16.92 13.95 9.32
CA LYS A 50 17.83 12.88 8.92
C LYS A 50 19.24 13.16 9.43
N MET A 51 20.10 12.13 9.40
CA MET A 51 21.51 12.24 9.81
C MET A 51 22.32 13.21 8.93
N ASP A 52 21.91 13.41 7.68
CA ASP A 52 22.47 14.39 6.74
C ASP A 52 21.96 15.83 7.00
N GLY A 53 21.08 16.01 7.99
CA GLY A 53 20.46 17.30 8.33
C GLY A 53 19.19 17.61 7.53
N GLU A 54 18.81 16.80 6.54
CA GLU A 54 17.62 17.04 5.74
C GLU A 54 16.32 16.78 6.51
N THR A 55 15.25 17.43 6.06
CA THR A 55 13.90 17.17 6.56
C THR A 55 13.34 15.87 6.01
N TYR A 56 12.72 15.09 6.89
CA TYR A 56 11.98 13.89 6.51
C TYR A 56 10.73 14.19 5.67
N LYS A 57 10.21 13.16 4.99
CA LYS A 57 8.85 13.17 4.42
C LYS A 57 7.81 13.16 5.54
N GLU A 58 6.62 13.67 5.25
CA GLU A 58 5.53 13.79 6.25
C GLU A 58 5.12 12.43 6.85
N SER A 59 5.11 11.36 6.04
CA SER A 59 4.84 9.99 6.51
C SER A 59 5.89 9.45 7.49
N THR A 60 7.13 9.88 7.34
CA THR A 60 8.26 9.38 8.15
C THR A 60 8.24 10.00 9.54
N ILE A 61 7.90 11.29 9.68
CA ILE A 61 7.79 11.96 10.98
C ILE A 61 6.86 11.21 11.94
N LYS A 62 5.66 10.84 11.47
CA LYS A 62 4.68 10.11 12.29
C LYS A 62 5.22 8.74 12.70
N THR A 63 5.86 8.03 11.77
CA THR A 63 6.41 6.70 12.00
C THR A 63 7.53 6.75 13.04
N MET A 64 8.50 7.64 12.85
CA MET A 64 9.63 7.85 13.77
C MET A 64 9.14 8.24 15.16
N TRP A 65 8.26 9.25 15.26
CA TRP A 65 7.73 9.72 16.55
C TRP A 65 6.98 8.62 17.29
N ASN A 66 6.09 7.88 16.61
CA ASN A 66 5.35 6.78 17.23
C ASN A 66 6.28 5.65 17.67
N GLN A 67 7.33 5.36 16.89
CA GLN A 67 8.29 4.32 17.23
C GLN A 67 9.12 4.73 18.46
N THR A 68 9.60 5.97 18.50
CA THR A 68 10.27 6.56 19.66
C THR A 68 9.38 6.56 20.90
N ALA A 69 8.11 6.95 20.76
CA ALA A 69 7.15 6.94 21.87
C ALA A 69 6.95 5.54 22.46
N LYS A 70 6.86 4.49 21.62
CA LYS A 70 6.80 3.10 22.09
C LYS A 70 8.09 2.68 22.79
N LEU A 71 9.24 3.03 22.23
CA LEU A 71 10.53 2.69 22.83
C LEU A 71 10.76 3.42 24.16
N LEU A 72 10.30 4.67 24.28
CA LEU A 72 10.31 5.44 25.51
C LEU A 72 9.42 4.79 26.57
N GLN A 73 8.21 4.38 26.20
CA GLN A 73 7.30 3.62 27.06
C GLN A 73 7.92 2.29 27.52
N GLU A 74 8.52 1.52 26.59
CA GLU A 74 9.24 0.28 26.90
C GLU A 74 10.40 0.54 27.87
N LYS A 75 11.19 1.60 27.66
CA LYS A 75 12.32 1.98 28.54
C LYS A 75 11.84 2.31 29.95
N TYR A 76 10.85 3.19 30.10
CA TYR A 76 10.39 3.62 31.43
C TYR A 76 9.73 2.50 32.23
N LEU A 77 9.03 1.60 31.54
CA LEU A 77 8.47 0.42 32.18
C LEU A 77 9.56 -0.57 32.59
N ASN A 78 10.52 -0.88 31.72
CA ASN A 78 11.51 -1.93 31.99
C ASN A 78 12.62 -1.47 32.95
N ASP A 79 13.08 -0.22 32.83
CA ASP A 79 14.24 0.26 33.59
C ASP A 79 13.84 0.87 34.94
N PHE A 80 12.62 1.42 35.05
CA PHE A 80 12.18 2.19 36.21
C PHE A 80 10.84 1.71 36.81
N ASP A 81 10.17 0.74 36.20
CA ASP A 81 8.81 0.30 36.55
C ASP A 81 7.76 1.43 36.54
N ILE A 82 8.00 2.46 35.70
CA ILE A 82 7.11 3.61 35.56
C ILE A 82 6.22 3.40 34.34
N LYS A 83 4.91 3.30 34.57
CA LYS A 83 3.92 3.17 33.50
C LYS A 83 3.54 4.55 32.95
N ILE A 84 4.02 4.85 31.75
CA ILE A 84 3.59 5.99 30.93
C ILE A 84 2.87 5.51 29.68
N ASN A 85 1.96 6.32 29.14
CA ASN A 85 1.32 6.09 27.86
C ASN A 85 1.31 7.36 26.99
N PRO A 86 2.37 7.56 26.17
CA PRO A 86 2.49 8.73 25.30
C PRO A 86 1.37 8.89 24.25
N PHE A 87 0.54 7.86 24.05
CA PHE A 87 -0.53 7.85 23.05
C PHE A 87 -1.88 8.28 23.59
N SER A 88 -2.13 8.12 24.89
CA SER A 88 -3.39 8.51 25.54
C SER A 88 -3.22 9.69 26.47
N ASP A 89 -2.12 9.72 27.22
CA ASP A 89 -2.01 10.53 28.41
C ASP A 89 -2.07 12.03 28.10
N ALA A 90 -2.69 12.77 29.02
CA ALA A 90 -2.99 14.17 28.83
C ALA A 90 -1.72 15.01 28.69
N ALA A 91 -0.65 14.67 29.43
CA ALA A 91 0.63 15.36 29.36
C ALA A 91 1.20 15.37 27.92
N PHE A 92 1.05 14.26 27.19
CA PHE A 92 1.54 14.12 25.82
C PHE A 92 0.61 14.69 24.75
N LYS A 93 -0.53 15.30 25.10
CA LYS A 93 -1.45 15.90 24.12
C LYS A 93 -0.76 16.97 23.28
N THR A 94 0.07 17.81 23.91
CA THR A 94 0.82 18.88 23.23
C THR A 94 1.93 18.31 22.33
N ALA A 95 2.59 17.24 22.75
CA ALA A 95 3.59 16.54 21.95
C ALA A 95 2.99 15.88 20.70
N ARG A 96 1.82 15.23 20.85
CA ARG A 96 1.04 14.69 19.72
C ARG A 96 0.61 15.80 18.76
N GLY A 97 0.14 16.94 19.30
CA GLY A 97 -0.20 18.13 18.52
C GLY A 97 0.98 18.69 17.73
N ALA A 98 2.17 18.76 18.33
CA ALA A 98 3.40 19.18 17.66
C ALA A 98 3.78 18.27 16.48
N ARG A 99 3.73 16.95 16.68
CA ARG A 99 3.94 15.96 15.61
C ARG A 99 2.97 16.19 14.46
N ASP A 100 1.68 16.36 14.76
CA ASP A 100 0.65 16.52 13.73
C ASP A 100 0.77 17.87 13.01
N ALA A 101 1.13 18.94 13.72
CA ALA A 101 1.43 20.24 13.13
C ALA A 101 2.64 20.18 12.18
N LYS A 102 3.75 19.56 12.62
CA LYS A 102 4.93 19.36 11.77
C LYS A 102 4.60 18.54 10.52
N ARG A 103 3.82 17.48 10.69
CA ARG A 103 3.35 16.65 9.57
C ARG A 103 2.53 17.47 8.58
N LYS A 104 1.58 18.27 9.05
CA LYS A 104 0.75 19.14 8.20
C LYS A 104 1.60 20.16 7.43
N ALA A 105 2.61 20.75 8.09
CA ALA A 105 3.54 21.68 7.45
C ALA A 105 4.43 21.03 6.38
N LEU A 106 4.79 19.75 6.54
CA LEU A 106 5.52 19.01 5.50
C LEU A 106 4.59 18.55 4.37
N GLN A 107 3.32 18.27 4.67
CA GLN A 107 2.34 17.84 3.67
C GLN A 107 2.01 18.94 2.66
N SER A 108 2.14 20.22 3.03
CA SER A 108 2.00 21.35 2.10
C SER A 108 3.17 21.48 1.11
N ILE A 109 4.28 20.74 1.31
CA ILE A 109 5.42 20.72 0.40
C ILE A 109 5.27 19.50 -0.53
N PRO A 110 5.09 19.69 -1.85
CA PRO A 110 4.81 18.58 -2.78
C PRO A 110 5.82 17.43 -2.72
N GLU A 111 7.11 17.73 -2.62
CA GLU A 111 8.20 16.73 -2.57
C GLU A 111 8.23 15.92 -1.28
N LYS A 112 7.70 16.48 -0.18
CA LYS A 112 7.66 15.84 1.15
C LYS A 112 6.34 15.13 1.41
N ARG A 113 5.34 15.37 0.56
CA ARG A 113 4.04 14.68 0.56
C ARG A 113 4.21 13.23 0.10
N ARG A 114 3.40 12.33 0.68
CA ARG A 114 3.27 10.98 0.12
C ARG A 114 2.62 11.08 -1.27
N ALA A 115 3.32 10.62 -2.30
CA ALA A 115 2.73 10.46 -3.62
C ALA A 115 1.70 9.33 -3.58
N SER A 116 0.53 9.57 -4.16
CA SER A 116 -0.38 8.49 -4.56
C SER A 116 0.22 7.73 -5.74
N ALA A 117 -0.14 6.47 -5.89
CA ALA A 117 0.14 5.76 -7.13
C ALA A 117 -0.59 6.48 -8.27
N ALA A 118 0.13 6.77 -9.35
CA ALA A 118 -0.48 7.22 -10.60
C ALA A 118 -1.00 6.01 -11.38
N ALA A 119 -1.98 6.23 -12.24
CA ALA A 119 -2.34 5.23 -13.25
C ALA A 119 -1.15 5.04 -14.20
N LEU A 120 -0.98 3.82 -14.71
CA LEU A 120 0.03 3.53 -15.72
C LEU A 120 -0.33 4.21 -17.04
N GLU A 121 0.68 4.70 -17.73
CA GLU A 121 0.56 5.22 -19.09
C GLU A 121 0.70 4.09 -20.12
N GLU A 122 0.29 4.33 -21.37
CA GLU A 122 0.37 3.33 -22.46
C GLU A 122 1.79 2.77 -22.63
N LYS A 123 2.81 3.64 -22.55
CA LYS A 123 4.22 3.24 -22.62
C LYS A 123 4.63 2.28 -21.50
N ASP A 124 4.01 2.38 -20.32
CA ASP A 124 4.32 1.50 -19.18
C ASP A 124 3.73 0.11 -19.43
N TRP A 125 2.54 0.04 -20.06
CA TRP A 125 1.92 -1.21 -20.52
C TRP A 125 2.74 -1.88 -21.62
N ASP A 126 3.20 -1.11 -22.61
CA ASP A 126 4.07 -1.60 -23.68
C ASP A 126 5.38 -2.16 -23.09
N ALA A 127 6.00 -1.45 -22.15
CA ALA A 127 7.21 -1.94 -21.48
C ALA A 127 6.95 -3.24 -20.70
N MET A 128 5.85 -3.33 -19.95
CA MET A 128 5.52 -4.57 -19.22
C MET A 128 5.30 -5.77 -20.13
N THR A 129 4.80 -5.53 -21.35
CA THR A 129 4.50 -6.61 -22.30
C THR A 129 5.67 -6.98 -23.21
N THR A 130 6.62 -6.08 -23.48
CA THR A 130 7.67 -6.30 -24.48
C THR A 130 9.07 -6.55 -23.92
N VAL A 131 9.34 -6.15 -22.67
CA VAL A 131 10.69 -6.23 -22.07
C VAL A 131 11.14 -7.67 -21.76
N TRP A 132 10.19 -8.56 -21.51
CA TRP A 132 10.47 -9.91 -21.03
C TRP A 132 10.34 -10.93 -22.16
N ASP A 133 11.37 -11.77 -22.34
CA ASP A 133 11.40 -12.85 -23.33
C ASP A 133 10.47 -14.00 -22.92
N GLU A 134 9.42 -14.23 -23.71
CA GLU A 134 8.42 -15.27 -23.44
C GLU A 134 8.88 -16.68 -23.82
N GLU A 135 9.93 -16.80 -24.64
CA GLU A 135 10.47 -18.10 -25.06
C GLU A 135 11.28 -18.79 -23.95
N ILE A 136 11.61 -18.05 -22.89
CA ILE A 136 12.35 -18.55 -21.74
C ILE A 136 11.42 -18.57 -20.51
N PRO A 137 11.36 -19.69 -19.75
CA PRO A 137 10.46 -19.81 -18.59
C PRO A 137 10.57 -18.68 -17.56
N ASP A 138 11.78 -18.19 -17.28
CA ASP A 138 12.02 -17.08 -16.35
C ASP A 138 11.44 -15.75 -16.86
N GLY A 139 11.56 -15.48 -18.16
CA GLY A 139 11.01 -14.27 -18.76
C GLY A 139 9.48 -14.31 -18.82
N LEU A 140 8.89 -15.44 -19.21
CA LEU A 140 7.44 -15.66 -19.15
C LEU A 140 6.90 -15.49 -17.72
N GLN A 141 7.57 -16.07 -16.72
CA GLN A 141 7.18 -15.94 -15.31
C GLN A 141 7.23 -14.48 -14.84
N LYS A 142 8.27 -13.73 -15.18
CA LYS A 142 8.42 -12.32 -14.82
C LYS A 142 7.36 -11.45 -15.49
N LYS A 143 7.10 -11.68 -16.79
CA LYS A 143 6.04 -10.98 -17.53
C LYS A 143 4.68 -11.20 -16.88
N LEU A 144 4.33 -12.46 -16.65
CA LEU A 144 3.08 -12.84 -15.99
C LEU A 144 2.94 -12.19 -14.61
N PHE A 145 3.99 -12.26 -13.79
CA PHE A 145 4.01 -11.67 -12.46
C PHE A 145 3.77 -10.16 -12.51
N MET A 146 4.43 -9.43 -13.41
CA MET A 146 4.28 -7.98 -13.51
C MET A 146 2.86 -7.57 -13.93
N ILE A 147 2.32 -8.19 -14.98
CA ILE A 147 0.97 -7.91 -15.46
C ILE A 147 -0.07 -8.20 -14.37
N ILE A 148 -0.04 -9.41 -13.80
CA ILE A 148 -1.02 -9.81 -12.77
C ILE A 148 -0.88 -8.97 -11.50
N SER A 149 0.33 -8.58 -11.11
CA SER A 149 0.54 -7.72 -9.94
C SER A 149 -0.17 -6.38 -10.07
N VAL A 150 -0.18 -5.81 -11.27
CA VAL A 150 -0.86 -4.53 -11.57
C VAL A 150 -2.37 -4.74 -11.63
N GLU A 151 -2.83 -5.69 -12.43
CA GLU A 151 -4.27 -5.98 -12.63
C GLU A 151 -4.96 -6.34 -11.32
N LEU A 152 -4.32 -7.17 -10.50
CA LEU A 152 -4.83 -7.56 -9.20
C LEU A 152 -4.42 -6.59 -8.10
N ALA A 153 -3.70 -5.50 -8.39
CA ALA A 153 -3.19 -4.56 -7.39
C ALA A 153 -2.61 -5.27 -6.14
N TRP A 154 -1.72 -6.24 -6.37
CA TRP A 154 -1.09 -6.99 -5.29
C TRP A 154 -0.29 -6.07 -4.38
N ARG A 155 -0.47 -6.25 -3.06
CA ARG A 155 0.21 -5.45 -2.04
C ARG A 155 1.31 -6.25 -1.37
N GLY A 156 2.48 -5.66 -1.23
CA GLY A 156 3.59 -6.26 -0.48
C GLY A 156 3.97 -7.64 -1.03
N GLY A 157 3.92 -8.67 -0.17
CA GLY A 157 4.28 -10.05 -0.53
C GLY A 157 3.13 -10.91 -1.07
N GLU A 158 1.97 -10.34 -1.39
CA GLU A 158 0.81 -11.11 -1.88
C GLU A 158 1.15 -11.97 -3.10
N GLY A 159 1.83 -11.39 -4.11
CA GLY A 159 2.27 -12.13 -5.30
C GLY A 159 3.25 -13.25 -4.99
N SER A 160 4.22 -13.01 -4.10
CA SER A 160 5.24 -14.03 -3.73
C SER A 160 4.67 -15.23 -2.98
N MET A 161 3.53 -15.07 -2.30
CA MET A 161 2.85 -16.15 -1.57
C MET A 161 1.70 -16.74 -2.39
N THR A 162 1.50 -16.28 -3.62
CA THR A 162 0.38 -16.73 -4.45
C THR A 162 0.63 -18.13 -4.96
N SER A 163 -0.42 -18.94 -4.95
CA SER A 163 -0.43 -20.31 -5.45
C SER A 163 -1.58 -20.50 -6.44
N ILE A 164 -1.47 -21.51 -7.30
CA ILE A 164 -2.47 -21.79 -8.36
C ILE A 164 -3.88 -21.94 -7.78
N HIS A 165 -4.02 -22.57 -6.60
CA HIS A 165 -5.33 -22.78 -5.96
C HIS A 165 -6.04 -21.50 -5.49
N HIS A 166 -5.36 -20.34 -5.49
CA HIS A 166 -5.99 -19.04 -5.25
C HIS A 166 -6.79 -18.53 -6.46
N PHE A 167 -6.59 -19.15 -7.63
CA PHE A 167 -7.26 -18.81 -8.87
C PHE A 167 -8.36 -19.82 -9.18
N LYS A 168 -9.54 -19.33 -9.55
CA LYS A 168 -10.66 -20.16 -9.97
C LYS A 168 -11.26 -19.59 -11.25
N ALA A 169 -11.35 -20.41 -12.29
CA ALA A 169 -12.11 -20.05 -13.47
C ALA A 169 -13.60 -19.96 -13.09
N GLU A 170 -14.25 -18.86 -13.45
CA GLU A 170 -15.69 -18.74 -13.31
C GLU A 170 -16.37 -19.62 -14.35
N GLN A 171 -17.33 -20.41 -13.88
CA GLN A 171 -18.15 -21.29 -14.69
C GLN A 171 -19.60 -20.81 -14.66
N ARG A 172 -20.27 -20.89 -15.81
CA ARG A 172 -21.72 -20.73 -15.93
C ARG A 172 -22.42 -21.92 -15.28
N ASN A 173 -23.72 -21.82 -15.08
CA ASN A 173 -24.56 -22.86 -14.46
C ASN A 173 -24.44 -24.24 -15.12
N TYR A 174 -24.01 -24.30 -16.39
CA TYR A 174 -23.83 -25.53 -17.17
C TYR A 174 -22.38 -26.03 -17.24
N GLY A 175 -21.46 -25.43 -16.48
CA GLY A 175 -20.03 -25.81 -16.43
C GLY A 175 -19.13 -25.15 -17.47
N GLU A 176 -19.69 -24.34 -18.38
CA GLU A 176 -18.94 -23.58 -19.39
C GLU A 176 -18.12 -22.45 -18.73
N THR A 177 -16.87 -22.26 -19.14
CA THR A 177 -16.03 -21.18 -18.62
C THR A 177 -16.47 -19.82 -19.18
N THR A 178 -16.47 -18.78 -18.33
CA THR A 178 -16.83 -17.41 -18.77
C THR A 178 -15.65 -16.64 -19.36
N GLY A 179 -14.43 -17.19 -19.26
CA GLY A 179 -13.19 -16.48 -19.57
C GLY A 179 -12.70 -15.56 -18.45
N ARG A 180 -13.42 -15.50 -17.32
CA ARG A 180 -13.02 -14.74 -16.12
C ARG A 180 -12.34 -15.67 -15.12
N ILE A 181 -11.26 -15.19 -14.52
CA ILE A 181 -10.53 -15.90 -13.46
C ILE A 181 -10.65 -15.10 -12.18
N GLU A 182 -11.28 -15.69 -11.18
CA GLU A 182 -11.34 -15.17 -9.82
C GLU A 182 -9.99 -15.37 -9.13
N TYR A 183 -9.43 -14.31 -8.57
CA TYR A 183 -8.34 -14.37 -7.61
C TYR A 183 -8.87 -14.06 -6.22
N ASN A 184 -8.79 -15.04 -5.31
CA ASN A 184 -9.19 -14.88 -3.94
C ASN A 184 -8.04 -15.22 -2.96
N PRO A 185 -7.44 -14.21 -2.30
CA PRO A 185 -6.34 -14.44 -1.37
C PRO A 185 -6.80 -14.91 0.02
N ILE A 186 -8.10 -15.15 0.27
CA ILE A 186 -8.57 -15.70 1.56
C ILE A 186 -7.85 -17.02 1.88
N PHE A 187 -7.47 -17.78 0.86
CA PHE A 187 -6.68 -19.00 1.00
C PHE A 187 -5.22 -18.75 1.48
N SER A 188 -4.67 -17.55 1.28
CA SER A 188 -3.34 -17.15 1.79
C SER A 188 -3.39 -16.46 3.17
N LYS A 189 -4.50 -15.79 3.50
CA LYS A 189 -4.68 -15.01 4.74
C LYS A 189 -4.96 -15.83 5.99
N THR A 190 -5.10 -17.16 5.90
CA THR A 190 -5.22 -18.04 7.08
C THR A 190 -4.03 -17.95 8.04
N THR A 191 -2.94 -17.27 7.68
CA THR A 191 -1.76 -17.03 8.52
C THR A 191 -1.60 -15.60 9.06
N GLN A 192 -2.45 -14.63 8.69
CA GLN A 192 -2.35 -13.25 9.19
C GLN A 192 -3.69 -12.78 9.76
N GLY A 193 -3.80 -12.84 11.09
CA GLY A 193 -4.98 -12.45 11.88
C GLY A 193 -5.45 -11.01 11.64
N GLY A 194 -6.36 -10.88 10.68
CA GLY A 194 -7.17 -9.71 10.38
C GLY A 194 -8.57 -10.16 9.97
N ASP A 195 -9.56 -9.33 10.27
CA ASP A 195 -10.99 -9.64 10.16
C ASP A 195 -11.41 -10.14 8.76
N LYS A 196 -12.43 -11.02 8.70
CA LYS A 196 -12.87 -11.81 7.52
C LYS A 196 -13.33 -10.97 6.29
N LYS A 197 -13.33 -9.63 6.37
CA LYS A 197 -14.11 -8.74 5.48
C LYS A 197 -13.31 -7.82 4.55
N LEU A 198 -12.02 -8.08 4.28
CA LEU A 198 -11.19 -7.18 3.45
C LEU A 198 -10.41 -7.88 2.31
N SER A 199 -10.96 -8.92 1.71
CA SER A 199 -10.52 -9.30 0.36
C SER A 199 -11.72 -9.75 -0.43
N ASP A 200 -12.42 -8.76 -0.99
CA ASP A 200 -13.28 -9.00 -2.13
C ASP A 200 -12.44 -9.70 -3.20
N SER A 201 -13.04 -10.68 -3.85
CA SER A 201 -12.41 -11.39 -4.96
C SER A 201 -12.06 -10.41 -6.06
N LYS A 202 -10.84 -10.54 -6.59
CA LYS A 202 -10.36 -9.77 -7.73
C LYS A 202 -10.52 -10.63 -8.98
N TRP A 203 -10.60 -10.02 -10.14
CA TRP A 203 -10.94 -10.73 -11.36
C TRP A 203 -9.95 -10.39 -12.46
N LEU A 204 -9.34 -11.42 -13.04
CA LEU A 204 -8.69 -11.31 -14.34
C LEU A 204 -9.77 -11.56 -15.39
N VAL A 205 -9.83 -10.68 -16.38
CA VAL A 205 -10.78 -10.73 -17.48
C VAL A 205 -9.97 -10.74 -18.76
N GLU A 206 -10.41 -11.52 -19.73
CA GLU A 206 -9.86 -11.47 -21.07
C GLU A 206 -9.93 -10.04 -21.62
N ASN A 207 -8.80 -9.53 -22.11
CA ASN A 207 -8.75 -8.23 -22.76
C ASN A 207 -9.36 -8.34 -24.17
N ARG A 208 -10.66 -8.07 -24.29
CA ARG A 208 -11.40 -8.12 -25.57
C ARG A 208 -11.27 -6.84 -26.39
N GLU A 209 -10.68 -5.79 -25.82
CA GLU A 209 -10.39 -4.53 -26.50
C GLU A 209 -8.89 -4.45 -26.82
N ILE A 210 -8.42 -5.35 -27.70
CA ILE A 210 -7.23 -5.04 -28.49
C ILE A 210 -7.78 -4.36 -29.74
N PRO A 211 -7.49 -3.08 -30.02
CA PRO A 211 -7.64 -2.57 -31.37
C PRO A 211 -6.65 -3.38 -32.20
N ASP A 212 -7.20 -4.34 -32.93
CA ASP A 212 -6.47 -5.26 -33.78
C ASP A 212 -5.63 -4.43 -34.76
N LYS A 213 -4.34 -4.25 -34.45
CA LYS A 213 -3.39 -3.51 -35.30
C LYS A 213 -3.00 -4.34 -36.54
N THR A 214 -3.66 -5.48 -36.77
CA THR A 214 -3.29 -6.44 -37.81
C THR A 214 -4.37 -6.76 -38.85
N VAL A 215 -5.55 -6.14 -38.83
CA VAL A 215 -6.59 -6.38 -39.86
C VAL A 215 -6.64 -5.21 -40.87
N PRO A 216 -6.41 -5.46 -42.17
CA PRO A 216 -6.56 -4.45 -43.22
C PRO A 216 -7.99 -3.86 -43.25
N GLU A 217 -8.07 -2.57 -43.54
CA GLU A 217 -9.23 -1.67 -43.39
C GLU A 217 -10.50 -2.09 -44.16
N ILE A 218 -10.42 -3.07 -45.05
CA ILE A 218 -11.49 -3.52 -45.95
C ILE A 218 -12.57 -4.33 -45.19
N GLU A 219 -12.24 -4.99 -44.07
CA GLU A 219 -13.22 -5.76 -43.28
C GLU A 219 -13.95 -4.96 -42.19
N ARG A 220 -13.62 -3.68 -42.01
CA ARG A 220 -14.27 -2.82 -40.99
C ARG A 220 -15.64 -2.32 -41.45
N GLU A 221 -15.84 -2.12 -42.75
CA GLU A 221 -17.10 -1.61 -43.30
C GLU A 221 -18.20 -2.69 -43.33
N GLU A 222 -17.86 -3.96 -43.56
CA GLU A 222 -18.86 -5.05 -43.55
C GLU A 222 -19.40 -5.37 -42.14
N ARG A 223 -18.58 -5.17 -41.09
CA ARG A 223 -19.01 -5.39 -39.69
C ARG A 223 -19.96 -4.31 -39.16
N CYS A 224 -19.81 -3.05 -39.58
CA CYS A 224 -20.78 -1.99 -39.25
C CYS A 224 -22.15 -2.25 -39.90
N GLN A 225 -22.18 -2.72 -41.15
CA GLN A 225 -23.45 -2.98 -41.83
C GLN A 225 -24.21 -4.21 -41.30
N TYR A 226 -23.53 -5.17 -40.66
CA TYR A 226 -24.19 -6.34 -40.07
C TYR A 226 -24.82 -6.03 -38.69
N GLN A 227 -24.27 -5.09 -37.93
CA GLN A 227 -24.83 -4.67 -36.63
C GLN A 227 -26.08 -3.80 -36.77
N GLU A 228 -26.19 -2.98 -37.81
CA GLU A 228 -27.41 -2.18 -38.05
C GLU A 228 -28.61 -3.06 -38.48
N ARG A 229 -28.39 -4.21 -39.13
CA ARG A 229 -29.45 -5.10 -39.60
C ARG A 229 -30.02 -6.07 -38.56
N GLN A 230 -29.45 -6.14 -37.35
CA GLN A 230 -29.93 -7.01 -36.26
C GLN A 230 -30.73 -6.29 -35.18
N THR A 231 -31.20 -5.07 -35.44
CA THR A 231 -32.26 -4.46 -34.62
C THR A 231 -33.59 -5.19 -34.84
N ILE A 232 -33.86 -6.16 -33.97
CA ILE A 232 -35.15 -6.86 -33.88
C ILE A 232 -36.21 -5.81 -33.48
N PRO A 233 -37.35 -5.69 -34.20
CA PRO A 233 -38.40 -4.77 -33.80
C PRO A 233 -39.06 -5.21 -32.48
N ASP A 234 -39.41 -4.20 -31.68
CA ASP A 234 -40.01 -4.31 -30.35
C ASP A 234 -41.31 -5.15 -30.38
N PRO A 235 -41.45 -6.21 -29.56
CA PRO A 235 -42.58 -7.16 -29.61
C PRO A 235 -43.94 -6.58 -29.13
N LYS A 236 -44.09 -5.26 -29.04
CA LYS A 236 -45.35 -4.59 -28.66
C LYS A 236 -46.20 -4.09 -29.84
N SER A 237 -45.85 -4.43 -31.08
CA SER A 237 -46.63 -4.03 -32.28
C SER A 237 -47.49 -5.15 -32.90
N ILE A 238 -47.64 -6.30 -32.23
CA ILE A 238 -48.55 -7.37 -32.68
C ILE A 238 -49.62 -7.57 -31.61
N LEU A 239 -50.57 -6.65 -31.55
CA LEU A 239 -51.93 -6.82 -31.04
C LEU A 239 -52.68 -5.50 -31.23
N GLU A 240 -53.08 -5.25 -32.48
CA GLU A 240 -54.30 -4.52 -32.88
C GLU A 240 -54.69 -4.97 -34.30
#